data_AF-A0A6N7I5K3-F1
#
_entry.id   AF-A0A6N7I5K3-F1
#
_cell.length_a   1.000
_cell.length_b   1.000
_cell.length_c   1.000
_cell.angle_alpha   90.00
_cell.angle_beta   90.00
_cell.angle_gamma   90.00
#
_symmetry.space_group_name_H-M   'P 1'
#
loop_
_entity.id
_entity.type
_entity.pdbx_description
1 polymer ?
#
loop_
_entity_poly.entity_id
_entity_poly.type
_entity_poly.pdbx_seq_one_letter_code
_entity_poly.pdbx_strand_id
1 'polypeptide(L)'
;MSTRGISYAEQGYVHCALRHQVRGVAERFFGDAEDVVLLVVDGSRLSDPVRYEAPAPGAEEFPHLYGPLPMEAVVDVVPVSRDADGRFEL
;
A
#
# COMPACT_ATOMS: atom_id res chain seq x y z
N MET A 1 -10.25 0.87 -4.24
CA MET A 1 -9.78 0.14 -5.44
C MET A 1 -8.33 -0.21 -5.19
N SER A 2 -7.85 -1.38 -5.63
CA SER A 2 -6.42 -1.71 -5.64
C SER A 2 -5.95 -1.73 -7.08
N THR A 3 -4.69 -1.39 -7.33
CA THR A 3 -4.06 -1.39 -8.67
C THR A 3 -3.16 -2.59 -8.88
N ARG A 4 -3.39 -3.67 -8.14
CA ARG A 4 -2.69 -4.94 -8.37
C ARG A 4 -2.83 -5.35 -9.83
N GLY A 5 -1.69 -5.51 -10.51
CA GLY A 5 -1.63 -5.85 -11.94
C GLY A 5 -1.70 -4.65 -12.90
N ILE A 6 -1.80 -3.42 -12.40
CA ILE A 6 -1.78 -2.18 -13.19
C ILE A 6 -0.41 -1.51 -13.05
N SER A 7 0.18 -1.08 -14.16
CA SER A 7 1.46 -0.37 -14.13
C SER A 7 1.31 1.07 -13.62
N TYR A 8 2.40 1.65 -13.11
CA TYR A 8 2.42 3.07 -12.74
C TYR A 8 2.06 3.99 -13.92
N ALA A 9 2.50 3.66 -15.13
CA ALA A 9 2.20 4.45 -16.34
C ALA A 9 0.70 4.50 -16.66
N GLU A 10 -0.05 3.44 -16.33
CA GLU A 10 -1.50 3.39 -16.53
C GLU A 10 -2.27 4.08 -15.40
N GLN A 11 -1.77 3.99 -14.16
CA GLN A 11 -2.45 4.51 -12.98
C GLN A 11 -2.17 6.00 -12.71
N GLY A 12 -0.90 6.41 -12.82
CA GLY A 12 -0.43 7.77 -12.52
C GLY A 12 -0.16 8.07 -11.03
N TYR A 13 -0.33 7.10 -10.13
CA TYR A 13 0.05 7.22 -8.70
C TYR A 13 0.23 5.85 -8.04
N VAL A 14 0.91 5.82 -6.88
CA VAL A 14 1.10 4.63 -6.05
C VAL A 14 0.10 4.65 -4.89
N HIS A 15 -0.65 3.56 -4.70
CA HIS A 15 -1.52 3.42 -3.52
C HIS A 15 -0.68 3.09 -2.29
N CYS A 16 -0.85 3.87 -1.23
CA CYS A 16 -0.30 3.62 0.08
C CYS A 16 -1.44 3.35 1.08
N ALA A 17 -1.09 2.86 2.26
CA ALA A 17 -2.02 2.64 3.35
C ALA A 17 -1.42 3.17 4.66
N LEU A 18 -2.25 3.75 5.51
CA LEU A 18 -1.87 4.01 6.89
C LEU A 18 -1.78 2.70 7.67
N ARG A 19 -1.02 2.69 8.77
CA ARG A 19 -0.74 1.48 9.55
C ARG A 19 -2.01 0.69 9.92
N HIS A 20 -3.08 1.37 10.34
CA HIS A 20 -4.33 0.71 10.72
C HIS A 20 -5.14 0.17 9.53
N GLN A 21 -4.84 0.63 8.32
CA GLN A 21 -5.49 0.21 7.08
C GLN A 21 -4.82 -1.01 6.43
N VAL A 22 -3.53 -1.25 6.74
CA VAL A 22 -2.68 -2.28 6.11
C VAL A 22 -3.34 -3.66 6.11
N ARG A 23 -3.82 -4.14 7.26
CA ARG A 23 -4.47 -5.45 7.37
C ARG A 23 -5.69 -5.56 6.46
N GLY A 24 -6.56 -4.55 6.44
CA GLY A 24 -7.76 -4.54 5.59
C GLY A 24 -7.42 -4.56 4.10
N VAL A 25 -6.37 -3.85 3.70
CA VAL A 25 -5.87 -3.84 2.30
C VAL A 25 -5.28 -5.19 1.91
N ALA A 26 -4.41 -5.74 2.76
CA ALA A 26 -3.74 -7.01 2.51
C ALA A 26 -4.75 -8.14 2.31
N GLU A 27 -5.67 -8.34 3.25
CA GLU A 27 -6.68 -9.39 3.18
C GLU A 27 -7.63 -9.21 1.97
N ARG A 28 -8.01 -7.96 1.65
CA ARG A 28 -8.97 -7.69 0.58
C ARG A 28 -8.41 -7.86 -0.83
N PHE A 29 -7.15 -7.48 -1.04
CA PHE A 29 -6.58 -7.36 -2.40
C PHE A 29 -5.39 -8.26 -2.68
N PHE A 30 -4.77 -8.81 -1.64
CA PHE A 30 -3.59 -9.66 -1.74
C PHE A 30 -3.79 -11.03 -1.07
N GLY A 31 -5.03 -11.37 -0.67
CA GLY A 31 -5.34 -12.63 0.01
C GLY A 31 -4.87 -13.88 -0.75
N ASP A 32 -4.82 -13.84 -2.07
CA ASP A 32 -4.36 -14.89 -3.00
C ASP A 32 -2.90 -14.74 -3.47
N ALA A 33 -2.16 -13.72 -3.01
CA ALA A 33 -0.76 -13.52 -3.38
C ALA A 33 0.20 -14.27 -2.44
N GLU A 34 1.15 -15.02 -2.98
CA GLU A 34 2.10 -15.82 -2.17
C GLU A 34 3.31 -14.99 -1.69
N ASP A 35 3.85 -14.12 -2.56
CA ASP A 35 5.04 -13.33 -2.28
C ASP A 35 4.69 -11.86 -2.01
N VAL A 36 4.30 -11.57 -0.76
CA VAL A 36 3.94 -10.20 -0.32
C VAL A 36 4.93 -9.71 0.74
N VAL A 37 5.41 -8.48 0.54
CA VAL A 37 6.17 -7.73 1.55
C VAL A 37 5.45 -6.44 1.88
N LEU A 38 5.61 -5.97 3.13
CA LEU A 38 5.17 -4.66 3.55
C LEU A 38 6.37 -3.69 3.47
N LEU A 39 6.25 -2.68 2.61
CA LEU A 39 7.21 -1.58 2.56
C LEU A 39 6.81 -0.50 3.56
N VAL A 40 7.70 -0.20 4.51
CA VAL A 40 7.49 0.92 5.44
C VAL A 40 8.10 2.17 4.83
N VAL A 41 7.26 3.18 4.58
CA VAL A 41 7.65 4.41 3.89
C VAL A 41 7.68 5.58 4.86
N ASP A 42 8.80 6.29 4.91
CA ASP A 42 8.93 7.58 5.61
C ASP A 42 8.38 8.70 4.71
N GLY A 43 7.18 9.18 5.05
CA GLY A 43 6.49 10.22 4.30
C GLY A 43 7.26 11.55 4.22
N SER A 44 8.19 11.82 5.15
CA SER A 44 9.01 13.04 5.11
C SER A 44 10.08 13.03 4.00
N ARG A 45 10.35 11.85 3.43
CA ARG A 45 11.32 11.64 2.35
C ARG A 45 10.69 11.55 0.98
N LEU A 46 9.36 11.72 0.89
CA LEU A 46 8.65 11.75 -0.37
C LEU A 46 8.77 13.14 -0.99
N SER A 47 9.33 13.20 -2.19
CA SER A 47 9.46 14.44 -2.97
C SER A 47 8.18 14.81 -3.72
N ASP A 48 7.38 13.80 -4.09
CA ASP A 48 6.14 13.98 -4.83
C ASP A 48 4.92 14.10 -3.90
N PRO A 49 3.83 14.75 -4.36
CA PRO A 49 2.66 14.99 -3.52
C PRO A 49 1.98 13.71 -3.05
N VAL A 50 1.67 13.65 -1.76
CA VAL A 50 0.74 12.66 -1.20
C VAL A 50 -0.62 13.31 -1.03
N ARG A 51 -1.66 12.72 -1.62
CA ARG A 51 -3.05 13.13 -1.41
C ARG A 51 -3.82 12.05 -0.69
N TYR A 52 -4.70 12.46 0.22
CA TYR A 52 -5.61 11.56 0.90
C TYR A 52 -6.94 11.60 0.16
N GLU A 53 -7.36 10.46 -0.37
CA GLU A 53 -8.56 10.37 -1.20
C GLU A 53 -9.40 9.16 -0.81
N ALA A 54 -10.71 9.36 -0.73
CA ALA A 54 -11.66 8.30 -0.43
C ALA A 54 -12.05 7.53 -1.71
N PRO A 55 -12.22 6.20 -1.65
CA PRO A 55 -12.68 5.42 -2.79
C PRO A 55 -14.16 5.66 -3.13
N ALA A 56 -14.92 6.25 -2.20
CA ALA A 56 -16.32 6.63 -2.36
C ALA A 56 -16.67 7.76 -1.36
N PRO A 57 -17.73 8.56 -1.61
CA PRO A 57 -18.16 9.59 -0.67
C PRO A 57 -18.45 9.02 0.73
N GLY A 58 -17.85 9.62 1.76
CA GLY A 58 -18.01 9.20 3.16
C GLY A 58 -17.21 7.96 3.56
N ALA A 59 -16.42 7.37 2.66
CA ALA A 59 -15.46 6.34 3.01
C ALA A 59 -14.18 6.95 3.61
N GLU A 60 -13.40 6.11 4.28
CA GLU A 60 -12.07 6.49 4.78
C GLU A 60 -11.12 6.83 3.62
N GLU A 61 -10.27 7.83 3.83
CA GLU A 61 -9.27 8.27 2.86
C GLU A 61 -7.99 7.43 2.94
N PHE A 62 -7.37 7.22 1.78
CA PHE A 62 -6.11 6.51 1.65
C PHE A 62 -5.05 7.43 1.02
N PRO A 63 -3.78 7.35 1.45
CA PRO A 63 -2.71 8.11 0.85
C PRO A 63 -2.37 7.58 -0.55
N HIS A 64 -2.33 8.48 -1.52
CA HIS A 64 -1.86 8.24 -2.89
C HIS A 64 -0.63 9.11 -3.17
N LEU A 65 0.49 8.48 -3.51
CA LEU A 65 1.70 9.17 -3.94
C LEU A 65 1.65 9.45 -5.44
N TYR A 66 1.58 10.72 -5.83
CA TYR A 66 1.55 11.18 -7.22
C TYR A 66 2.95 11.30 -7.81
N GLY A 67 3.69 10.20 -7.74
CA GLY A 67 5.07 10.07 -8.17
C GLY A 67 5.56 8.63 -8.04
N PRO A 68 6.73 8.29 -8.60
CA PRO A 68 7.38 7.03 -8.27
C PRO A 68 7.74 6.99 -6.79
N LEU A 69 7.72 5.80 -6.17
CA LEU A 69 8.20 5.63 -4.79
C LEU A 69 9.75 5.71 -4.77
N PRO A 70 10.36 6.72 -4.11
CA PRO A 70 11.81 6.79 -3.98
C PRO A 70 12.33 5.66 -3.08
N MET A 71 13.44 5.02 -3.46
CA MET A 71 13.99 3.90 -2.67
C MET A 71 14.44 4.36 -1.28
N GLU A 72 14.99 5.57 -1.17
CA GLU A 72 15.42 6.18 0.09
C GLU A 72 14.28 6.51 1.06
N ALA A 73 13.05 6.57 0.56
CA ALA A 73 11.84 6.73 1.37
C ALA A 73 11.38 5.41 1.98
N VAL A 74 11.80 4.26 1.44
CA VAL A 74 11.56 2.94 2.04
C VAL A 74 12.56 2.73 3.17
N VAL A 75 12.08 2.77 4.42
CA VAL A 75 12.92 2.66 5.62
C VAL A 75 12.95 1.26 6.21
N ASP A 76 12.01 0.40 5.82
CA ASP A 76 12.00 -1.01 6.19
C ASP A 76 11.25 -1.86 5.14
N VAL A 77 11.60 -3.13 5.06
CA VAL A 77 10.93 -4.14 4.24
C VAL A 77 10.62 -5.32 5.12
N VAL A 78 9.34 -5.48 5.45
CA VAL A 78 8.88 -6.54 6.36
C VAL A 78 8.35 -7.71 5.52
N PRO A 79 8.97 -8.89 5.59
CA PRO A 79 8.38 -10.11 5.04
C PRO A 79 7.06 -10.39 5.75
N VAL A 80 6.00 -10.69 4.99
CA VAL A 80 4.69 -10.99 5.57
C VAL A 80 4.47 -12.50 5.56
N SER A 81 4.46 -13.11 6.74
CA SER A 81 4.09 -14.52 6.92
C SER A 81 2.57 -14.71 6.96
N ARG A 82 2.15 -15.96 6.86
CA ARG A 82 0.75 -16.37 7.01
C ARG A 82 0.57 -17.29 8.20
N ASP A 83 -0.55 -17.14 8.89
CA ASP A 83 -0.95 -18.04 9.97
C ASP A 83 -1.46 -19.39 9.44
N ALA A 84 -1.84 -20.30 10.35
CA ALA A 84 -2.36 -21.63 10.01
C ALA A 84 -3.69 -21.59 9.22
N ASP A 85 -4.43 -20.49 9.29
CA ASP A 85 -5.67 -20.26 8.54
C ASP A 85 -5.42 -19.54 7.20
N GLY A 86 -4.15 -19.27 6.88
CA GLY A 86 -3.72 -18.58 5.66
C GLY A 86 -3.89 -17.06 5.72
N ARG A 87 -4.13 -16.44 6.87
CA ARG A 87 -4.25 -14.98 7.01
C ARG A 87 -2.90 -14.33 7.19
N PHE A 88 -2.76 -13.06 6.81
CA PHE A 88 -1.51 -12.34 6.96
C PHE A 88 -1.20 -12.00 8.43
N GLU A 89 0.04 -12.25 8.84
CA GLU A 89 0.60 -11.86 10.14
C GLU A 89 1.19 -10.43 10.03
N LEU A 90 0.33 -9.42 10.26
CA LEU A 90 0.59 -7.98 10.11
C LEU A 90 0.38 -7.16 11.39
#